data_AF-A0A377DP89-F1
#
_entry.id   AF-A0A377DP89-F1
#
_cell.length_a   1.000
_cell.length_b   1.000
_cell.length_c   1.000
_cell.angle_alpha   90.00
_cell.angle_beta   90.00
_cell.angle_gamma   90.00
#
_symmetry.space_group_name_H-M   'P 1'
#
loop_
_entity.id
_entity.type
_entity.pdbx_description
1 polymer ?
#
loop_
_entity_poly.entity_id
_entity_poly.type
_entity_poly.pdbx_seq_one_letter_code
_entity_poly.pdbx_strand_id
1 'polypeptide(L)'
;MTTQVPPSALLPLNPEQLARLQAATTDLTPTQLAWVSGYFWGVLNQQPAALAATPAPAAEMPGITIISASQTGNARRVAEALRDDLLAAKLNVKLVNAGDYKFKQIASEKLLIVVTSTQGEGEPPEEAVALHKFLFSKKAPKLENTAFAVFSLGDSSYEFFCQSGKDFDSKLAETGW
;
A
#
# COMPACT_ATOMS: atom_id res chain seq x y z
N MET A 1 52.76 -35.23 -36.46
CA MET A 1 51.92 -36.07 -35.58
C MET A 1 51.17 -35.14 -34.64
N THR A 2 49.93 -34.82 -34.99
CA THR A 2 49.08 -33.85 -34.27
C THR A 2 48.26 -34.61 -33.25
N THR A 3 48.66 -34.56 -31.98
CA THR A 3 47.91 -35.16 -30.88
C THR A 3 46.70 -34.29 -30.57
N GLN A 4 45.51 -34.71 -31.00
CA GLN A 4 44.24 -34.08 -30.61
C GLN A 4 44.04 -34.29 -29.10
N VAL A 5 43.97 -33.19 -28.36
CA VAL A 5 43.58 -33.18 -26.95
C VAL A 5 42.08 -33.49 -26.88
N PRO A 6 41.63 -34.53 -26.15
CA PRO A 6 40.22 -34.84 -26.04
C PRO A 6 39.48 -33.67 -25.35
N PRO A 7 38.26 -33.32 -25.79
CA PRO A 7 37.50 -32.15 -25.32
C PRO A 7 37.00 -32.24 -23.86
N SER A 8 37.47 -33.23 -23.10
CA SER A 8 37.02 -33.57 -21.75
C SER A 8 37.50 -32.59 -20.66
N ALA A 9 38.32 -31.59 -20.99
CA ALA A 9 38.94 -30.68 -20.01
C ALA A 9 38.10 -29.42 -19.65
N LEU A 10 36.89 -29.27 -20.19
CA LEU A 10 36.05 -28.06 -19.99
C LEU A 10 34.68 -28.33 -19.37
N LEU A 11 34.36 -29.58 -19.01
CA LEU A 11 33.06 -29.93 -18.44
C LEU A 11 33.16 -30.01 -16.91
N PRO A 12 32.18 -29.47 -16.17
CA PRO A 12 32.13 -29.58 -14.70
C PRO A 12 31.76 -31.00 -14.20
N LEU A 13 31.82 -32.01 -15.09
CA LEU A 13 31.39 -33.38 -14.85
C LEU A 13 32.59 -34.32 -14.96
N ASN A 14 32.69 -35.27 -14.04
CA ASN A 14 33.70 -36.32 -14.12
C ASN A 14 33.34 -37.35 -15.23
N PRO A 15 34.30 -38.19 -15.68
CA PRO A 15 34.06 -39.13 -16.77
C PRO A 15 32.93 -40.14 -16.52
N GLU A 16 32.75 -40.59 -15.27
CA GLU A 16 31.66 -41.51 -14.91
C GLU A 16 30.28 -40.82 -14.95
N GLN A 17 30.19 -39.58 -14.49
CA GLN A 17 28.98 -38.75 -14.56
C GLN A 17 28.60 -38.46 -16.01
N LEU A 18 29.58 -38.18 -16.86
CA LEU A 18 29.37 -37.97 -18.28
C LEU A 18 28.83 -39.25 -18.96
N ALA A 19 29.41 -40.41 -18.67
CA ALA A 19 28.95 -41.68 -19.22
C ALA A 19 27.50 -42.00 -18.84
N ARG A 20 27.11 -41.74 -17.58
CA ARG A 20 25.72 -41.93 -17.11
C ARG A 20 24.76 -40.97 -17.82
N LEU A 21 25.16 -39.71 -18.01
CA LEU A 21 24.34 -38.72 -18.70
C LEU A 21 24.17 -39.05 -20.19
N GLN A 22 25.25 -39.47 -20.86
CA GLN A 22 25.21 -39.90 -22.25
C GLN A 22 24.29 -41.11 -22.42
N ALA A 23 24.46 -42.16 -21.60
CA ALA A 23 23.58 -43.33 -21.64
C ALA A 23 22.09 -42.97 -21.41
N ALA A 24 21.80 -42.01 -20.53
CA ALA A 24 20.43 -41.58 -20.26
C ALA A 24 19.83 -40.67 -21.36
N THR A 25 20.65 -40.10 -22.24
CA THR A 25 20.22 -39.14 -23.27
C THR A 25 20.25 -39.71 -24.69
N THR A 26 20.89 -40.86 -24.91
CA THR A 26 21.03 -41.50 -26.23
C THR A 26 19.70 -41.88 -26.88
N ASP A 27 18.72 -42.33 -26.10
CA ASP A 27 17.41 -42.78 -26.61
C ASP A 27 16.33 -41.70 -26.58
N LEU A 28 16.69 -40.45 -26.23
CA LEU A 28 15.74 -39.35 -26.10
C LEU A 28 15.60 -38.56 -27.40
N THR A 29 14.35 -38.26 -27.74
CA THR A 29 14.01 -37.34 -28.83
C THR A 29 14.36 -35.89 -28.47
N PRO A 30 14.52 -34.98 -29.46
CA PRO A 30 14.80 -33.57 -29.20
C PRO A 30 13.79 -32.88 -28.26
N THR A 31 12.51 -33.22 -28.36
CA THR A 31 11.46 -32.67 -27.48
C THR A 31 11.58 -33.19 -26.05
N GLN A 32 11.98 -34.46 -25.86
CA GLN A 32 12.21 -35.02 -24.53
C GLN A 32 13.46 -34.42 -23.88
N LEU A 33 14.51 -34.13 -24.66
CA LEU A 33 15.68 -33.41 -24.16
C LEU A 33 15.33 -31.98 -23.71
N ALA A 34 14.45 -31.29 -24.45
CA ALA A 34 13.92 -29.98 -24.05
C ALA A 34 13.06 -30.05 -22.78
N TRP A 35 12.32 -31.13 -22.56
CA TRP A 35 11.59 -31.34 -21.30
C TRP A 35 12.54 -31.62 -20.12
N VAL A 36 13.57 -32.46 -20.35
CA VAL A 36 14.58 -32.80 -19.34
C VAL A 36 15.38 -31.56 -18.90
N SER A 37 15.67 -30.63 -19.80
CA SER A 37 16.32 -29.37 -19.42
C SER A 37 15.44 -28.53 -18.49
N GLY A 38 14.13 -28.49 -18.72
CA GLY A 38 13.15 -27.88 -17.83
C GLY A 38 13.05 -28.58 -16.46
N TYR A 39 13.11 -29.91 -16.44
CA TYR A 39 13.14 -30.69 -15.20
C TYR A 39 14.38 -30.36 -14.36
N PHE A 40 15.57 -30.31 -14.97
CA PHE A 40 16.80 -29.92 -14.26
C PHE A 40 16.76 -28.46 -13.77
N TRP A 41 16.16 -27.55 -14.54
CA TRP A 41 15.87 -26.19 -14.07
C TRP A 41 14.97 -26.18 -12.83
N GLY A 42 13.96 -27.04 -12.78
CA GLY A 42 13.11 -27.21 -11.61
C GLY A 42 13.87 -27.75 -10.40
N VAL A 43 14.73 -28.76 -10.61
CA VAL A 43 15.56 -29.36 -9.54
C VAL A 43 16.58 -28.36 -8.99
N LEU A 44 17.21 -27.53 -9.84
CA LEU A 44 18.10 -26.45 -9.42
C LEU A 44 17.38 -25.40 -8.54
N ASN A 45 16.10 -25.15 -8.82
CA ASN A 45 15.29 -24.20 -8.07
C ASN A 45 14.55 -24.81 -6.86
N GLN A 46 14.80 -26.08 -6.50
CA GLN A 46 14.32 -26.68 -5.24
C GLN A 46 15.16 -26.24 -4.02
N GLN A 47 15.50 -24.96 -3.95
CA GLN A 47 15.86 -24.34 -2.69
C GLN A 47 14.64 -24.51 -1.76
N PRO A 48 14.79 -24.96 -0.49
CA PRO A 48 13.70 -24.87 0.46
C PRO A 48 13.20 -23.42 0.44
N ALA A 49 11.88 -23.23 0.42
CA ALA A 49 11.19 -21.95 0.32
C ALA A 49 11.44 -21.02 1.53
N ALA A 50 12.69 -20.73 1.85
CA ALA A 50 13.14 -19.69 2.77
C ALA A 50 13.51 -18.39 2.02
N LEU A 51 13.48 -18.43 0.69
CA LEU A 51 13.40 -17.25 -0.16
C LEU A 51 12.11 -17.39 -0.97
N ALA A 52 10.98 -17.27 -0.27
CA ALA A 52 9.80 -16.72 -0.93
C ALA A 52 10.30 -15.52 -1.72
N ALA A 53 10.08 -15.53 -3.03
CA ALA A 53 10.16 -14.32 -3.82
C ALA A 53 9.43 -13.27 -2.98
N THR A 54 10.16 -12.30 -2.43
CA THR A 54 9.53 -11.03 -2.09
C THR A 54 8.83 -10.65 -3.38
N PRO A 55 7.49 -10.67 -3.45
CA PRO A 55 6.86 -10.00 -4.58
C PRO A 55 7.51 -8.62 -4.60
N ALA A 56 8.08 -8.23 -5.75
CA ALA A 56 8.48 -6.84 -5.97
C ALA A 56 7.35 -6.00 -5.36
N PRO A 57 7.63 -5.06 -4.43
CA PRO A 57 6.59 -4.45 -3.62
C PRO A 57 5.52 -4.00 -4.60
N ALA A 58 4.40 -4.73 -4.61
CA ALA A 58 3.27 -4.41 -5.45
C ALA A 58 2.97 -3.01 -5.00
N ALA A 59 3.24 -2.02 -5.87
CA ALA A 59 3.25 -0.61 -5.51
C ALA A 59 2.07 -0.40 -4.57
N GLU A 60 2.38 -0.32 -3.27
CA GLU A 60 1.33 -0.45 -2.26
C GLU A 60 0.53 0.80 -2.48
N MET A 61 -0.62 0.64 -3.13
CA MET A 61 -1.50 1.76 -3.39
C MET A 61 -1.73 2.38 -2.01
N PRO A 62 -1.26 3.62 -1.79
CA PRO A 62 -1.23 4.18 -0.46
C PRO A 62 -2.64 4.06 0.11
N GLY A 63 -2.75 3.41 1.27
CA GLY A 63 -4.04 3.24 1.92
C GLY A 63 -4.66 4.60 2.17
N ILE A 64 -5.89 4.79 1.70
CA ILE A 64 -6.65 6.02 1.87
C ILE A 64 -7.37 5.93 3.21
N THR A 65 -7.01 6.80 4.15
CA THR A 65 -7.70 6.90 5.43
C THR A 65 -8.74 8.01 5.37
N ILE A 66 -10.01 7.65 5.55
CA ILE A 66 -11.13 8.58 5.65
C ILE A 66 -11.47 8.74 7.12
N ILE A 67 -11.41 9.97 7.64
CA ILE A 67 -11.88 10.33 8.97
C ILE A 67 -13.25 10.97 8.83
N SER A 68 -14.26 10.37 9.44
CA SER A 68 -15.60 10.93 9.52
C SER A 68 -15.81 11.68 10.84
N ALA A 69 -16.28 12.91 10.74
CA ALA A 69 -16.61 13.80 11.84
C ALA A 69 -18.03 14.34 11.62
N SER A 70 -19.01 13.86 12.40
CA SER A 70 -20.42 14.18 12.25
C SER A 70 -21.15 14.22 13.58
N GLN A 71 -21.99 15.24 13.77
CA GLN A 71 -22.87 15.31 14.95
C GLN A 71 -24.16 14.49 14.77
N THR A 72 -24.79 14.61 13.60
CA THR A 72 -26.11 14.01 13.29
C THR A 72 -26.05 12.89 12.25
N GLY A 73 -24.83 12.49 11.84
CA GLY A 73 -24.59 11.39 10.90
C GLY A 73 -24.62 11.76 9.42
N ASN A 74 -24.88 13.03 9.05
CA ASN A 74 -24.86 13.46 7.64
C ASN A 74 -23.46 13.32 7.01
N ALA A 75 -22.44 13.89 7.66
CA ALA A 75 -21.06 13.78 7.20
C ALA A 75 -20.57 12.32 7.21
N ARG A 76 -21.06 11.51 8.17
CA ARG A 76 -20.78 10.07 8.21
C ARG A 76 -21.33 9.34 6.98
N ARG A 77 -22.58 9.60 6.57
CA ARG A 77 -23.13 9.00 5.33
C ARG A 77 -22.33 9.39 4.09
N VAL A 78 -21.86 10.64 4.01
CA VAL A 78 -20.99 11.08 2.91
C VAL A 78 -19.66 10.33 2.93
N ALA A 79 -19.06 10.15 4.10
CA ALA A 79 -17.82 9.38 4.25
C ALA A 79 -17.99 7.90 3.90
N GLU A 80 -19.14 7.30 4.25
CA GLU A 80 -19.50 5.92 3.88
C GLU A 80 -19.71 5.78 2.37
N ALA A 81 -20.42 6.72 1.74
CA ALA A 81 -20.58 6.75 0.28
C ALA A 81 -19.22 6.90 -0.44
N LEU A 82 -18.37 7.82 0.03
CA LEU A 82 -17.02 8.00 -0.51
C LEU A 82 -16.17 6.74 -0.36
N ARG A 83 -16.26 6.05 0.79
CA ARG A 83 -15.59 4.77 0.99
C ARG A 83 -16.03 3.76 -0.05
N ASP A 84 -17.34 3.62 -0.26
CA ASP A 84 -17.90 2.62 -1.17
C ASP A 84 -17.49 2.89 -2.62
N ASP A 85 -17.47 4.16 -3.05
CA ASP A 85 -16.97 4.57 -4.36
C ASP A 85 -15.48 4.24 -4.56
N LEU A 86 -14.65 4.52 -3.56
CA LEU A 86 -13.21 4.23 -3.61
C LEU A 86 -12.92 2.72 -3.57
N LEU A 87 -13.71 1.95 -2.81
CA LEU A 87 -13.64 0.48 -2.82
C LEU A 87 -14.06 -0.09 -4.18
N ALA A 88 -15.10 0.47 -4.81
CA ALA A 88 -15.52 0.11 -6.17
C ALA A 88 -14.41 0.40 -7.20
N ALA A 89 -13.62 1.45 -6.99
CA ALA A 89 -12.43 1.76 -7.76
C ALA A 89 -11.21 0.86 -7.43
N LYS A 90 -11.38 -0.17 -6.58
CA LYS A 90 -10.34 -1.10 -6.11
C LYS A 90 -9.19 -0.42 -5.34
N LEU A 91 -9.47 0.71 -4.70
CA LEU A 91 -8.53 1.40 -3.82
C LEU A 91 -8.61 0.80 -2.41
N ASN A 92 -7.49 0.78 -1.68
CA ASN A 92 -7.48 0.36 -0.29
C ASN A 92 -7.94 1.53 0.59
N VAL A 93 -9.09 1.38 1.26
CA VAL A 93 -9.73 2.47 1.99
C VAL A 93 -10.05 2.04 3.41
N LYS A 94 -9.73 2.91 4.37
CA LYS A 94 -10.04 2.75 5.78
C LYS A 94 -10.90 3.90 6.26
N LEU A 95 -12.17 3.62 6.58
CA LEU A 95 -13.06 4.58 7.22
C LEU A 95 -12.95 4.48 8.73
N VAL A 96 -12.70 5.60 9.40
CA VAL A 96 -12.63 5.69 10.87
C VAL A 96 -13.47 6.88 11.34
N ASN A 97 -14.16 6.75 12.47
CA ASN A 97 -14.79 7.89 13.13
C ASN A 97 -13.73 8.72 13.85
N ALA A 98 -13.85 10.05 13.83
CA ALA A 98 -12.91 10.96 14.48
C ALA A 98 -12.74 10.69 15.98
N GLY A 99 -13.79 10.24 16.67
CA GLY A 99 -13.75 9.90 18.09
C GLY A 99 -12.93 8.62 18.38
N ASP A 100 -12.95 7.66 17.47
CA ASP A 100 -12.19 6.40 17.58
C ASP A 100 -10.78 6.50 16.96
N TYR A 101 -10.49 7.61 16.27
CA TYR A 101 -9.24 7.78 15.56
C TYR A 101 -8.09 8.09 16.53
N LYS A 102 -7.04 7.28 16.45
CA LYS A 102 -5.81 7.51 17.21
C LYS A 102 -5.01 8.65 16.56
N PHE A 103 -5.29 9.89 16.94
CA PHE A 103 -4.67 11.11 16.39
C PHE A 103 -3.13 11.11 16.35
N LYS A 104 -2.44 10.29 17.15
CA LYS A 104 -0.98 10.10 17.04
C LYS A 104 -0.51 9.39 15.76
N GLN A 105 -1.37 8.60 15.12
CA GLN A 105 -1.04 7.83 13.92
C GLN A 105 -1.13 8.66 12.64
N ILE A 106 -1.64 9.91 12.73
CA ILE A 106 -1.86 10.78 11.57
C ILE A 106 -0.59 11.05 10.76
N ALA A 107 0.57 11.07 11.41
CA ALA A 107 1.88 11.25 10.77
C ALA A 107 2.31 10.05 9.92
N SER A 108 1.70 8.89 10.10
CA SER A 108 1.99 7.67 9.34
C SER A 108 1.08 7.51 8.12
N GLU A 109 0.03 8.32 8.01
CA GLU A 109 -0.92 8.26 6.90
C GLU A 109 -0.31 8.88 5.65
N LYS A 110 -0.46 8.23 4.50
CA LYS A 110 -0.01 8.75 3.20
C LYS A 110 -1.10 9.53 2.48
N LEU A 111 -2.34 9.07 2.57
CA LEU A 111 -3.53 9.71 1.99
C LEU A 111 -4.60 9.85 3.06
N LEU A 112 -4.94 11.10 3.39
CA LEU A 112 -5.89 11.43 4.45
C LEU A 112 -7.07 12.24 3.90
N ILE A 113 -8.30 11.75 4.08
CA ILE A 113 -9.51 12.49 3.74
C ILE A 113 -10.27 12.78 5.02
N VAL A 114 -10.50 14.06 5.33
CA VAL A 114 -11.29 14.48 6.49
C VAL A 114 -12.67 14.90 6.02
N VAL A 115 -13.71 14.20 6.46
CA VAL A 115 -15.11 14.53 6.17
C VAL A 115 -15.74 15.07 7.45
N THR A 116 -15.95 16.38 7.52
CA THR A 116 -16.43 17.06 8.74
C THR A 116 -17.72 17.85 8.52
N SER A 117 -18.46 18.10 9.59
CA SER A 117 -19.58 19.05 9.59
C SER A 117 -19.31 20.19 10.56
N THR A 118 -19.70 21.41 10.22
CA THR A 118 -19.59 22.54 11.16
C THR A 118 -20.77 22.58 12.13
N GLN A 119 -20.52 22.91 13.40
CA GLN A 119 -21.53 23.11 14.44
C GLN A 119 -21.54 24.56 14.94
N GLY A 120 -22.74 25.09 15.21
CA GLY A 120 -22.95 26.39 15.86
C GLY A 120 -22.11 27.52 15.26
N GLU A 121 -21.19 28.04 16.09
CA GLU A 121 -20.32 29.19 15.81
C GLU A 121 -19.03 28.81 15.05
N GLY A 122 -19.03 27.71 14.30
CA GLY A 122 -17.88 27.28 13.52
C GLY A 122 -17.10 26.10 14.09
N GLU A 123 -17.54 25.52 15.21
CA GLU A 123 -16.82 24.46 15.90
C GLU A 123 -16.91 23.11 15.16
N PRO A 124 -15.90 22.24 15.31
CA PRO A 124 -15.97 20.87 14.83
C PRO A 124 -17.00 20.05 15.63
N PRO A 125 -17.50 18.92 15.10
CA PRO A 125 -18.36 18.00 15.84
C PRO A 125 -17.64 17.47 17.08
N GLU A 126 -18.41 17.11 18.11
CA GLU A 126 -17.86 16.66 19.40
C GLU A 126 -16.80 15.55 19.26
N GLU A 127 -17.05 14.58 18.38
CA GLU A 127 -16.15 13.47 18.08
C GLU A 127 -14.80 13.91 17.47
N ALA A 128 -14.74 15.08 16.82
CA ALA A 128 -13.53 15.61 16.19
C ALA A 128 -12.82 16.70 17.01
N VAL A 129 -13.40 17.15 18.13
CA VAL A 129 -12.79 18.18 19.00
C VAL A 129 -11.41 17.76 19.48
N ALA A 130 -11.21 16.48 19.83
CA ALA A 130 -9.92 15.98 20.28
C ALA A 130 -8.84 16.02 19.17
N LEU A 131 -9.22 15.62 17.95
CA LEU A 131 -8.35 15.69 16.77
C LEU A 131 -8.01 17.15 16.44
N HIS A 132 -9.01 18.03 16.44
CA HIS A 132 -8.83 19.46 16.19
C HIS A 132 -7.84 20.06 17.20
N LYS A 133 -8.06 19.88 18.51
CA LYS A 133 -7.14 20.37 19.54
C LYS A 133 -5.73 19.81 19.39
N PHE A 134 -5.58 18.56 18.96
CA PHE A 134 -4.27 17.95 18.73
C PHE A 134 -3.52 18.61 17.56
N LEU A 135 -4.19 18.81 16.43
CA LEU A 135 -3.61 19.46 15.24
C LEU A 135 -3.23 20.92 15.49
N PHE A 136 -4.01 21.64 16.30
CA PHE A 136 -3.69 23.03 16.69
C PHE A 136 -2.69 23.14 17.85
N SER A 137 -2.30 22.02 18.47
CA SER A 137 -1.32 22.03 19.55
C SER A 137 0.13 22.10 19.05
N LYS A 138 1.05 22.54 19.91
CA LYS A 138 2.51 22.50 19.64
C LYS A 138 3.08 21.07 19.48
N LYS A 139 2.28 20.04 19.77
CA LYS A 139 2.65 18.62 19.64
C LYS A 139 2.19 18.02 18.31
N ALA A 140 1.58 18.80 17.44
CA ALA A 140 1.17 18.34 16.12
C ALA A 140 2.40 17.86 15.33
N PRO A 141 2.41 16.62 14.83
CA PRO A 141 3.49 16.12 14.00
C PRO A 141 3.46 16.83 12.65
N LYS A 142 4.62 16.92 12.00
CA LYS A 142 4.69 17.33 10.60
C LYS A 142 4.22 16.19 9.70
N LEU A 143 3.48 16.54 8.67
CA LEU A 143 2.84 15.64 7.70
C LEU A 143 3.54 15.72 6.34
N GLU A 144 4.88 15.75 6.33
CA GLU A 144 5.72 16.05 5.13
C GLU A 144 5.56 15.03 3.98
N ASN A 145 4.83 13.93 4.17
CA ASN A 145 4.57 12.94 3.12
C ASN A 145 3.09 12.50 3.08
N THR A 146 2.19 13.36 3.58
CA THR A 146 0.76 13.07 3.62
C THR A 146 0.02 13.97 2.66
N ALA A 147 -0.53 13.39 1.60
CA ALA A 147 -1.52 14.08 0.77
C ALA A 147 -2.86 14.06 1.49
N PHE A 148 -3.55 15.20 1.53
CA PHE A 148 -4.82 15.32 2.23
C PHE A 148 -5.92 15.97 1.38
N ALA A 149 -7.16 15.72 1.74
CA ALA A 149 -8.34 16.40 1.23
C ALA A 149 -9.34 16.63 2.37
N VAL A 150 -10.05 17.75 2.34
CA VAL A 150 -11.09 18.07 3.33
C VAL A 150 -12.43 18.23 2.64
N PHE A 151 -13.42 17.47 3.08
CA PHE A 151 -14.81 17.60 2.66
C PHE A 151 -15.64 18.11 3.83
N SER A 152 -16.11 19.36 3.73
CA SER A 152 -16.88 20.01 4.80
C SER A 152 -18.34 20.13 4.43
N LEU A 153 -19.22 19.71 5.34
CA LEU A 153 -20.64 19.96 5.28
C LEU A 153 -20.98 21.18 6.15
N GLY A 154 -21.67 22.14 5.58
CA GLY A 154 -22.15 23.32 6.29
C GLY A 154 -23.36 23.91 5.59
N ASP A 155 -23.97 24.91 6.22
CA ASP A 155 -25.11 25.65 5.69
C ASP A 155 -24.69 27.11 5.51
N SER A 156 -24.84 27.63 4.29
CA SER A 156 -24.44 28.99 3.91
C SER A 156 -25.27 30.08 4.58
N SER A 157 -26.36 29.72 5.25
CA SER A 157 -27.20 30.63 6.04
C SER A 157 -26.54 31.05 7.36
N TYR A 158 -25.51 30.33 7.80
CA TYR A 158 -24.75 30.64 9.01
C TYR A 158 -23.52 31.49 8.68
N GLU A 159 -23.15 32.37 9.60
CA GLU A 159 -21.97 33.24 9.47
C GLU A 159 -20.69 32.42 9.27
N PHE A 160 -20.54 31.34 10.04
CA PHE A 160 -19.39 30.44 10.02
C PHE A 160 -19.56 29.27 9.03
N PHE A 161 -19.94 29.56 7.79
CA PHE A 161 -20.14 28.55 6.75
C PHE A 161 -18.87 27.69 6.54
N CYS A 162 -18.99 26.37 6.77
CA CYS A 162 -17.91 25.39 6.64
C CYS A 162 -16.64 25.71 7.45
N GLN A 163 -16.74 26.47 8.55
CA GLN A 163 -15.57 26.93 9.29
C GLN A 163 -14.68 25.80 9.80
N SER A 164 -15.25 24.78 10.47
CA SER A 164 -14.49 23.60 10.89
C SER A 164 -13.66 22.97 9.76
N GLY A 165 -14.24 22.84 8.56
CA GLY A 165 -13.50 22.32 7.41
C GLY A 165 -12.36 23.22 6.96
N LYS A 166 -12.58 24.54 6.94
CA LYS A 166 -11.54 25.54 6.61
C LYS A 166 -10.39 25.49 7.62
N ASP A 167 -10.70 25.27 8.91
CA ASP A 167 -9.71 25.17 9.97
C ASP A 167 -8.85 23.91 9.81
N PHE A 168 -9.47 22.75 9.52
CA PHE A 168 -8.74 21.53 9.21
C PHE A 168 -7.87 21.67 7.96
N ASP A 169 -8.40 22.25 6.88
CA ASP A 169 -7.69 22.44 5.62
C ASP A 169 -6.47 23.34 5.81
N SER A 170 -6.65 24.49 6.46
CA SER A 170 -5.56 25.42 6.77
C SER A 170 -4.48 24.73 7.61
N LYS A 171 -4.89 23.98 8.65
CA LYS A 171 -3.91 23.37 9.55
C LYS A 171 -3.16 22.20 8.92
N LEU A 172 -3.84 21.39 8.11
CA LEU A 172 -3.21 20.32 7.35
C LEU A 172 -2.28 20.89 6.26
N ALA A 173 -2.64 22.01 5.62
CA ALA A 173 -1.77 22.68 4.66
C ALA A 173 -0.50 23.28 5.31
N GLU A 174 -0.61 23.80 6.52
CA GLU A 174 0.55 24.29 7.28
C GLU A 174 1.51 23.16 7.69
N THR A 175 0.98 21.98 7.96
CA THR A 175 1.75 20.86 8.53
C THR A 175 2.17 19.83 7.49
N GLY A 176 1.45 19.72 6.38
CA GLY A 176 1.74 18.82 5.28
C GLY A 176 2.29 19.57 4.08
N TRP A 177 3.48 19.18 3.64
CA TRP A 177 4.10 19.53 2.36
C TRP A 177 5.29 18.61 2.11
#